data_AF-A0A229TGI5-F1
#
_entry.id   AF-A0A229TGI5-F1
#
_cell.length_a   1.000
_cell.length_b   1.000
_cell.length_c   1.000
_cell.angle_alpha   90.00
_cell.angle_beta   90.00
_cell.angle_gamma   90.00
#
_symmetry.space_group_name_H-M   'P 1'
#
loop_
_entity.id
_entity.type
_entity.pdbx_description
1 polymer ?
#
loop_
_entity_poly.entity_id
_entity_poly.type
_entity_poly.pdbx_seq_one_letter_code
_entity_poly.pdbx_strand_id
1 'polypeptide(L)'
;MTSEVFEHPALTSAASQLSALRAAAGRLGVPDPVAALRHLDCSPASIRTSASAVDTGALVVASAQAEFRAGVDRAENGGSTETFGMWADTVDGQYAAAARAAASTAAVGVRIAERLDELAGSVSSEVSLIAASAESSVAAVLTGDRSAEVVSEVSAACTAVIRAVQEKLAALTELAAELEPLTAPAVQLS
;
A
#
# COMPACT_ATOMS: atom_id res chain seq x y z
N MET A 1 24.15 4.48 16.79
CA MET A 1 23.57 4.02 15.51
C MET A 1 22.12 4.48 15.48
N THR A 2 21.74 5.31 14.52
CA THR A 2 20.35 5.71 14.32
C THR A 2 19.60 4.53 13.70
N SER A 3 18.56 4.03 14.36
CA SER A 3 17.68 3.03 13.75
C SER A 3 17.04 3.64 12.52
N GLU A 4 17.11 2.97 11.37
CA GLU A 4 16.32 3.40 10.21
C GLU A 4 14.84 3.22 10.54
N VAL A 5 14.05 4.26 10.26
CA VAL A 5 12.61 4.28 10.51
C VAL A 5 11.92 4.14 9.17
N PHE A 6 11.14 3.07 9.04
CA PHE A 6 10.24 2.82 7.91
C PHE A 6 8.81 3.15 8.36
N GLU A 7 7.96 3.52 7.41
CA GLU A 7 6.52 3.68 7.70
C GLU A 7 5.89 2.36 8.11
N HIS A 8 6.36 1.24 7.53
CA HIS A 8 5.92 -0.09 7.90
C HIS A 8 6.73 -0.67 9.08
N PRO A 9 6.10 -1.12 10.18
CA PRO A 9 6.80 -1.63 11.35
C PRO A 9 7.60 -2.91 11.06
N ALA A 10 7.10 -3.79 10.19
CA ALA A 10 7.84 -4.99 9.79
C ALA A 10 9.14 -4.65 9.06
N LEU A 11 9.15 -3.61 8.21
CA LEU A 11 10.37 -3.19 7.51
C LEU A 11 11.39 -2.55 8.46
N THR A 12 10.92 -1.82 9.48
CA THR A 12 11.77 -1.35 10.58
C THR A 12 12.43 -2.52 11.32
N SER A 13 11.66 -3.57 11.63
CA SER A 13 12.20 -4.79 12.25
C SER A 13 13.21 -5.51 11.35
N ALA A 14 12.90 -5.67 10.06
CA ALA A 14 13.79 -6.26 9.07
C ALA A 14 15.11 -5.47 8.94
N ALA A 15 15.05 -4.14 8.87
CA ALA A 15 16.23 -3.29 8.80
C ALA A 15 17.12 -3.42 10.05
N SER A 16 16.52 -3.60 11.23
CA SER A 16 17.27 -3.86 12.47
C SER A 16 18.05 -5.18 12.40
N GLN A 17 17.44 -6.23 11.85
CA GLN A 17 18.07 -7.55 11.70
C GLN A 17 19.13 -7.57 10.60
N LEU A 18 18.96 -6.76 9.55
CA LEU A 18 19.94 -6.58 8.48
C LEU A 18 21.11 -5.66 8.87
N SER A 19 21.08 -5.01 10.04
CA SER A 19 22.07 -4.01 10.42
C SER A 19 23.52 -4.53 10.42
N ALA A 20 23.74 -5.76 10.89
CA ALA A 20 25.06 -6.40 10.88
C ALA A 20 25.49 -6.75 9.45
N LEU A 21 24.57 -7.30 8.64
CA LEU A 21 24.83 -7.60 7.22
C LEU A 21 25.18 -6.33 6.45
N ARG A 22 24.48 -5.22 6.69
CA ARG A 22 24.78 -3.90 6.13
C ARG A 22 26.18 -3.42 6.52
N ALA A 23 26.56 -3.57 7.79
CA ALA A 23 27.88 -3.17 8.25
C ALA A 23 28.99 -4.01 7.59
N ALA A 24 28.79 -5.31 7.44
CA ALA A 24 29.70 -6.18 6.69
C ALA A 24 29.76 -5.80 5.20
N ALA A 25 28.59 -5.55 4.59
CA ALA A 25 28.47 -5.12 3.20
C ALA A 25 29.28 -3.85 2.93
N GLY A 26 29.17 -2.84 3.80
CA GLY A 26 29.93 -1.60 3.71
C GLY A 26 31.45 -1.80 3.80
N ARG A 27 31.93 -2.80 4.55
CA ARG A 27 33.37 -3.13 4.61
C ARG A 27 33.89 -3.82 3.35
N LEU A 28 33.00 -4.52 2.64
CA LEU A 28 33.32 -5.24 1.41
C LEU A 28 33.04 -4.42 0.14
N GLY A 29 32.36 -3.26 0.27
CA GLY A 29 31.97 -2.44 -0.87
C GLY A 29 30.85 -3.05 -1.72
N VAL A 30 30.04 -3.94 -1.14
CA VAL A 30 28.88 -4.55 -1.81
C VAL A 30 27.60 -3.72 -1.55
N PRO A 31 26.56 -3.88 -2.38
CA PRO A 31 25.32 -3.09 -2.26
C PRO A 31 24.66 -3.19 -0.88
N ASP A 32 24.05 -2.09 -0.43
CA ASP A 32 23.36 -2.00 0.86
C ASP A 32 22.02 -2.74 0.83
N PRO A 33 21.86 -3.85 1.58
CA PRO A 33 20.61 -4.62 1.60
C PRO A 33 19.45 -3.86 2.24
N VAL A 34 19.71 -2.89 3.14
CA VAL A 34 18.65 -2.09 3.79
C VAL A 34 18.13 -1.02 2.84
N ALA A 35 18.97 -0.49 1.95
CA ALA A 35 18.55 0.46 0.93
C ALA A 35 17.48 -0.14 -0.01
N ALA A 36 17.55 -1.44 -0.28
CA ALA A 36 16.55 -2.14 -1.08
C ALA A 36 15.15 -2.10 -0.43
N LEU A 37 15.05 -2.27 0.89
CA LEU A 37 13.76 -2.26 1.61
C LEU A 37 12.98 -0.95 1.41
N ARG A 38 13.66 0.16 1.14
CA ARG A 38 13.01 1.46 0.92
C ARG A 38 12.12 1.49 -0.32
N HIS A 39 12.34 0.59 -1.27
CA HIS A 39 11.46 0.47 -2.44
C HIS A 39 10.09 -0.14 -2.10
N LEU A 40 9.96 -0.77 -0.92
CA LEU A 40 8.70 -1.30 -0.40
C LEU A 40 8.15 -0.46 0.76
N ASP A 41 8.81 0.66 1.10
CA ASP A 41 8.37 1.50 2.22
C ASP A 41 7.08 2.23 1.85
N CYS A 42 6.00 1.80 2.49
CA CYS A 42 4.67 2.34 2.32
C CYS A 42 3.94 2.34 3.67
N SER A 43 2.93 3.20 3.82
CA SER A 43 2.02 3.18 4.98
C SER A 43 0.65 2.62 4.60
N PRO A 44 0.45 1.29 4.70
CA PRO A 44 -0.88 0.68 4.68
C PRO A 44 -1.86 1.30 5.67
N ALA A 45 -1.39 1.74 6.83
CA ALA A 45 -2.22 2.39 7.84
C ALA A 45 -2.81 3.73 7.36
N SER A 46 -2.00 4.54 6.67
CA SER A 46 -2.47 5.78 6.05
C SER A 46 -3.50 5.50 4.95
N ILE A 47 -3.27 4.47 4.12
CA ILE A 47 -4.23 4.07 3.07
C ILE A 47 -5.55 3.61 3.69
N ARG A 48 -5.52 2.77 4.73
CA ARG A 48 -6.73 2.34 5.48
C ARG A 48 -7.50 3.52 6.04
N THR A 49 -6.79 4.51 6.59
CA THR A 49 -7.40 5.74 7.13
C THR A 49 -8.11 6.52 6.02
N SER A 50 -7.46 6.72 4.88
CA SER A 50 -8.06 7.38 3.72
C SER A 50 -9.28 6.61 3.19
N ALA A 51 -9.18 5.28 3.08
CA ALA A 51 -10.29 4.43 2.65
C ALA A 51 -11.50 4.55 3.60
N SER A 52 -11.27 4.54 4.91
CA SER A 52 -12.32 4.72 5.91
C SER A 52 -12.98 6.11 5.84
N ALA A 53 -12.20 7.16 5.56
CA ALA A 53 -12.74 8.50 5.35
C ALA A 53 -13.62 8.57 4.10
N VAL A 54 -13.21 7.93 3.00
CA VAL A 54 -14.02 7.84 1.77
C VAL A 54 -15.30 7.06 1.99
N ASP A 55 -15.25 5.94 2.72
CA ASP A 55 -16.43 5.15 3.06
C ASP A 55 -17.43 5.94 3.90
N THR A 56 -16.93 6.68 4.90
CA THR A 56 -17.75 7.60 5.70
C THR A 56 -18.38 8.68 4.81
N GLY A 57 -17.63 9.22 3.85
CA GLY A 57 -18.14 10.15 2.84
C GLY A 57 -19.26 9.55 1.99
N ALA A 58 -19.15 8.27 1.61
CA ALA A 58 -20.19 7.56 0.86
C ALA A 58 -21.51 7.51 1.63
N LEU A 59 -21.46 7.28 2.95
CA LEU A 59 -22.64 7.29 3.83
C LEU A 59 -23.29 8.67 3.89
N VAL A 60 -22.50 9.74 3.94
CA VAL A 60 -23.00 11.12 3.91
C VAL A 60 -23.72 11.41 2.59
N VAL A 61 -23.16 10.99 1.46
CA VAL A 61 -23.79 11.15 0.13
C VAL A 61 -25.11 10.36 0.05
N ALA A 62 -25.16 9.15 0.61
CA ALA A 62 -26.39 8.36 0.68
C ALA A 62 -27.46 9.02 1.57
N SER A 63 -27.06 9.64 2.68
CA SER A 63 -27.98 10.43 3.52
C SER A 63 -28.54 11.65 2.77
N ALA A 64 -27.67 12.38 2.07
CA ALA A 64 -28.07 13.52 1.25
C ALA A 64 -29.04 13.11 0.14
N GLN A 65 -28.84 11.93 -0.48
CA GLN A 65 -29.77 11.34 -1.44
C GLN A 65 -31.16 11.14 -0.83
N ALA A 66 -31.23 10.55 0.37
CA ALA A 66 -32.50 10.28 1.04
C ALA A 66 -33.24 11.59 1.39
N GLU A 67 -32.50 12.60 1.86
CA GLU A 67 -33.06 13.94 2.12
C GLU A 67 -33.56 14.62 0.85
N PHE A 68 -32.79 14.52 -0.24
CA PHE A 68 -33.18 15.03 -1.56
C PHE A 68 -34.48 14.40 -2.03
N ARG A 69 -34.58 13.07 -1.99
CA ARG A 69 -35.78 12.31 -2.38
C ARG A 69 -37.00 12.70 -1.54
N ALA A 70 -36.85 12.80 -0.22
CA ALA A 70 -37.91 13.28 0.66
C ALA A 70 -38.34 14.73 0.36
N GLY A 71 -37.45 15.55 -0.19
CA GLY A 71 -37.75 16.90 -0.67
C GLY A 71 -38.52 16.88 -1.99
N VAL A 72 -38.14 16.03 -2.94
CA VAL A 72 -38.82 15.81 -4.22
C VAL A 72 -40.26 15.35 -3.98
N ASP A 73 -40.47 14.33 -3.13
CA ASP A 73 -41.80 13.79 -2.78
C ASP A 73 -42.73 14.88 -2.21
N ARG A 74 -42.18 15.86 -1.49
CA ARG A 74 -42.95 17.00 -0.96
C ARG A 74 -43.32 18.00 -2.05
N ALA A 75 -42.42 18.24 -3.01
CA ALA A 75 -42.58 19.23 -4.07
C ALA A 75 -43.55 18.77 -5.18
N GLU A 76 -43.60 17.47 -5.49
CA GLU A 76 -44.49 16.93 -6.54
C GLU A 76 -45.98 17.17 -6.28
N ASN A 77 -46.38 17.43 -5.02
CA ASN A 77 -47.75 17.82 -4.66
C ASN A 77 -48.13 19.25 -5.12
N GLY A 78 -47.24 19.99 -5.80
CA GLY A 78 -47.35 21.42 -6.12
C GLY A 78 -47.63 21.83 -7.58
N GLY A 79 -47.71 20.90 -8.55
CA GLY A 79 -48.31 21.18 -9.87
C GLY A 79 -47.40 21.47 -11.08
N SER A 80 -46.13 21.07 -11.09
CA SER A 80 -45.30 21.00 -12.31
C SER A 80 -44.52 19.69 -12.29
N THR A 81 -45.01 18.68 -13.02
CA THR A 81 -44.70 17.28 -12.68
C THR A 81 -43.69 16.60 -13.60
N GLU A 82 -43.73 16.81 -14.92
CA GLU A 82 -42.99 15.92 -15.84
C GLU A 82 -41.50 16.29 -16.00
N THR A 83 -41.20 17.57 -16.30
CA THR A 83 -39.80 18.02 -16.45
C THR A 83 -39.05 18.03 -15.11
N PHE A 84 -39.74 18.37 -14.03
CA PHE A 84 -39.16 18.34 -12.67
C PHE A 84 -38.87 16.91 -12.23
N GLY A 85 -39.79 15.96 -12.45
CA GLY A 85 -39.58 14.55 -12.13
C GLY A 85 -38.37 13.96 -12.86
N MET A 86 -38.25 14.21 -14.17
CA MET A 86 -37.10 13.72 -14.97
C MET A 86 -35.75 14.27 -14.49
N TRP A 87 -35.71 15.54 -14.11
CA TRP A 87 -34.51 16.14 -13.52
C TRP A 87 -34.21 15.57 -12.13
N ALA A 88 -35.24 15.39 -11.31
CA ALA A 88 -35.11 14.82 -9.97
C ALA A 88 -34.58 13.38 -10.01
N ASP A 89 -35.11 12.54 -10.90
CA ASP A 89 -34.61 11.18 -11.13
C ASP A 89 -33.15 11.16 -11.56
N THR A 90 -32.75 12.13 -12.40
CA THR A 90 -31.36 12.26 -12.86
C THR A 90 -30.43 12.59 -11.68
N VAL A 91 -30.80 13.55 -10.83
CA VAL A 91 -30.02 13.94 -9.65
C VAL A 91 -29.98 12.82 -8.61
N ASP A 92 -31.10 12.14 -8.36
CA ASP A 92 -31.15 10.96 -7.46
C ASP A 92 -30.21 9.86 -7.97
N GLY A 93 -30.21 9.60 -9.28
CA GLY A 93 -29.30 8.68 -9.94
C GLY A 93 -27.82 9.06 -9.79
N GLN A 94 -27.50 10.36 -9.87
CA GLN A 94 -26.14 10.87 -9.67
C GLN A 94 -25.68 10.69 -8.22
N TYR A 95 -26.53 10.96 -7.23
CA TYR A 95 -26.25 10.68 -5.82
C TYR A 95 -25.98 9.19 -5.59
N ALA A 96 -26.86 8.31 -6.11
CA ALA A 96 -26.70 6.87 -5.99
C ALA A 96 -25.41 6.36 -6.66
N ALA A 97 -25.04 6.92 -7.82
CA ALA A 97 -23.80 6.59 -8.51
C ALA A 97 -22.58 7.05 -7.70
N ALA A 98 -22.59 8.29 -7.19
CA ALA A 98 -21.51 8.84 -6.39
C ALA A 98 -21.28 8.06 -5.09
N ALA A 99 -22.35 7.71 -4.36
CA ALA A 99 -22.26 6.91 -3.14
C ALA A 99 -21.66 5.52 -3.41
N ARG A 100 -22.12 4.84 -4.48
CA ARG A 100 -21.58 3.53 -4.87
C ARG A 100 -20.11 3.60 -5.29
N ALA A 101 -19.73 4.62 -6.04
CA ALA A 101 -18.35 4.80 -6.47
C ALA A 101 -17.42 5.09 -5.28
N ALA A 102 -17.85 5.90 -4.32
CA ALA A 102 -17.10 6.17 -3.10
C ALA A 102 -16.92 4.87 -2.27
N ALA A 103 -17.99 4.10 -2.04
CA ALA A 103 -17.90 2.82 -1.33
C ALA A 103 -16.97 1.81 -2.04
N SER A 104 -17.06 1.71 -3.37
CA SER A 104 -16.16 0.86 -4.17
C SER A 104 -14.70 1.30 -4.05
N THR A 105 -14.44 2.61 -4.09
CA THR A 105 -13.11 3.20 -3.93
C THR A 105 -12.52 2.87 -2.56
N ALA A 106 -13.32 3.01 -1.49
CA ALA A 106 -12.91 2.63 -0.16
C ALA A 106 -12.55 1.13 -0.07
N ALA A 107 -13.39 0.26 -0.63
CA ALA A 107 -13.15 -1.18 -0.63
C ALA A 107 -11.86 -1.56 -1.38
N VAL A 108 -11.57 -0.94 -2.53
CA VAL A 108 -10.30 -1.13 -3.25
C VAL A 108 -9.13 -0.64 -2.40
N GLY A 109 -9.25 0.54 -1.77
CA GLY A 109 -8.21 1.08 -0.90
C GLY A 109 -7.85 0.16 0.27
N VAL A 110 -8.85 -0.48 0.90
CA VAL A 110 -8.62 -1.47 1.96
C VAL A 110 -7.84 -2.67 1.43
N ARG A 111 -8.25 -3.27 0.30
CA ARG A 111 -7.56 -4.43 -0.29
C ARG A 111 -6.11 -4.11 -0.67
N ILE A 112 -5.87 -2.94 -1.26
CA ILE A 112 -4.51 -2.48 -1.57
C ILE A 112 -3.67 -2.38 -0.30
N ALA A 113 -4.22 -1.77 0.76
CA ALA A 113 -3.52 -1.68 2.02
C ALA A 113 -3.20 -3.05 2.62
N GLU A 114 -4.13 -3.99 2.61
CA GLU A 114 -3.91 -5.38 3.06
C GLU A 114 -2.80 -6.05 2.25
N ARG A 115 -2.82 -5.93 0.93
CA ARG A 115 -1.82 -6.56 0.07
C ARG A 115 -0.42 -5.97 0.28
N LEU A 116 -0.32 -4.66 0.47
CA LEU A 116 0.94 -3.99 0.80
C LEU A 116 1.49 -4.45 2.17
N ASP A 117 0.61 -4.59 3.16
CA ASP A 117 0.94 -5.11 4.50
C ASP A 117 1.47 -6.55 4.42
N GLU A 118 0.80 -7.42 3.65
CA GLU A 118 1.24 -8.79 3.39
C GLU A 118 2.61 -8.86 2.70
N LEU A 119 2.85 -8.02 1.69
CA LEU A 119 4.14 -7.98 0.98
C LEU A 119 5.26 -7.52 1.91
N ALA A 120 5.02 -6.48 2.72
CA ALA A 120 5.97 -5.98 3.70
C ALA A 120 6.25 -7.02 4.81
N GLY A 121 5.23 -7.74 5.27
CA GLY A 121 5.38 -8.86 6.21
C GLY A 121 6.16 -10.03 5.61
N SER A 122 5.83 -10.42 4.37
CA SER A 122 6.51 -11.50 3.65
C SER A 122 7.98 -11.20 3.41
N VAL A 123 8.31 -10.00 2.89
CA VAL A 123 9.71 -9.62 2.67
C VAL A 123 10.46 -9.53 3.99
N SER A 124 9.84 -8.99 5.05
CA SER A 124 10.45 -8.94 6.37
C SER A 124 10.87 -10.34 6.82
N SER A 125 9.95 -11.31 6.77
CA SER A 125 10.25 -12.69 7.18
C SER A 125 11.35 -13.33 6.34
N GLU A 126 11.35 -13.09 5.02
CA GLU A 126 12.32 -13.68 4.10
C GLU A 126 13.73 -13.11 4.33
N VAL A 127 13.86 -11.78 4.49
CA VAL A 127 15.16 -11.16 4.73
C VAL A 127 15.70 -11.47 6.14
N SER A 128 14.84 -11.68 7.13
CA SER A 128 15.23 -12.19 8.45
C SER A 128 15.96 -13.54 8.34
N LEU A 129 15.40 -14.45 7.53
CA LEU A 129 15.99 -15.78 7.34
C LEU A 129 17.33 -15.69 6.60
N ILE A 130 17.43 -14.83 5.58
CA ILE A 130 18.69 -14.60 4.87
C ILE A 130 19.75 -14.04 5.83
N ALA A 131 19.40 -13.03 6.63
CA ALA A 131 20.31 -12.44 7.62
C ALA A 131 20.80 -13.47 8.63
N ALA A 132 19.90 -14.30 9.16
CA ALA A 132 20.26 -15.37 10.09
C ALA A 132 21.18 -16.42 9.44
N SER A 133 20.93 -16.80 8.19
CA SER A 133 21.76 -17.78 7.48
C SER A 133 23.19 -17.30 7.21
N ALA A 134 23.41 -15.99 7.15
CA ALA A 134 24.71 -15.37 6.89
C ALA A 134 25.43 -14.89 8.16
N GLU A 135 24.88 -15.11 9.35
CA GLU A 135 25.33 -14.50 10.60
C GLU A 135 26.82 -14.80 10.91
N SER A 136 27.27 -16.05 10.70
CA SER A 136 28.66 -16.45 10.93
C SER A 136 29.63 -15.71 10.03
N SER A 137 29.31 -15.58 8.75
CA SER A 137 30.15 -14.96 7.72
C SER A 137 30.17 -13.44 7.91
N VAL A 138 29.03 -12.86 8.27
CA VAL A 138 28.93 -11.44 8.68
C VAL A 138 29.82 -11.18 9.89
N ALA A 139 29.76 -12.01 10.93
CA ALA A 139 30.63 -11.87 12.11
C ALA A 139 32.12 -11.96 11.73
N ALA A 140 32.49 -12.92 10.86
CA ALA A 140 33.86 -13.06 10.36
C ALA A 140 34.35 -11.77 9.65
N VAL A 141 33.57 -11.20 8.72
CA VAL A 141 33.89 -9.90 8.08
C VAL A 141 34.02 -8.77 9.10
N LEU A 142 33.15 -8.75 10.11
CA LEU A 142 33.18 -7.73 11.16
C LEU A 142 34.41 -7.87 12.09
N THR A 143 35.01 -9.05 12.18
CA THR A 143 36.32 -9.26 12.83
C THR A 143 37.53 -9.04 11.92
N GLY A 144 37.30 -8.85 10.61
CA GLY A 144 38.33 -8.52 9.63
C GLY A 144 38.71 -9.66 8.67
N ASP A 145 38.00 -10.79 8.71
CA ASP A 145 38.19 -11.86 7.73
C ASP A 145 37.76 -11.37 6.33
N ARG A 146 38.61 -11.64 5.34
CA ARG A 146 38.42 -11.32 3.92
C ARG A 146 38.72 -12.50 3.02
N SER A 147 38.64 -13.71 3.55
CA SER A 147 38.69 -14.94 2.76
C SER A 147 37.61 -14.92 1.67
N ALA A 148 37.93 -15.51 0.52
CA ALA A 148 37.03 -15.50 -0.64
C ALA A 148 35.67 -16.13 -0.34
N GLU A 149 35.65 -17.16 0.51
CA GLU A 149 34.45 -17.86 0.95
C GLU A 149 33.52 -16.94 1.75
N VAL A 150 34.05 -16.29 2.78
CA VAL A 150 33.29 -15.35 3.63
C VAL A 150 32.78 -14.15 2.82
N VAL A 151 33.62 -13.58 1.95
CA VAL A 151 33.22 -12.47 1.07
C VAL A 151 32.10 -12.89 0.11
N SER A 152 32.21 -14.09 -0.47
CA SER A 152 31.22 -14.64 -1.38
C SER A 152 29.87 -14.85 -0.68
N GLU A 153 29.86 -15.39 0.54
CA GLU A 153 28.64 -15.63 1.31
C GLU A 153 27.92 -14.32 1.69
N VAL A 154 28.65 -13.31 2.18
CA VAL A 154 28.05 -11.99 2.48
C VAL A 154 27.51 -11.32 1.21
N SER A 155 28.24 -11.40 0.10
CA SER A 155 27.81 -10.84 -1.18
C SER A 155 26.55 -11.55 -1.72
N ALA A 156 26.50 -12.88 -1.58
CA ALA A 156 25.35 -13.69 -1.96
C ALA A 156 24.13 -13.37 -1.09
N ALA A 157 24.31 -13.20 0.22
CA ALA A 157 23.23 -12.80 1.12
C ALA A 157 22.67 -11.41 0.77
N CYS A 158 23.52 -10.42 0.51
CA CYS A 158 23.08 -9.09 0.07
C CYS A 158 22.30 -9.16 -1.26
N THR A 159 22.80 -9.95 -2.21
CA THR A 159 22.13 -10.18 -3.49
C THR A 159 20.78 -10.88 -3.33
N ALA A 160 20.70 -11.86 -2.42
CA ALA A 160 19.45 -12.56 -2.12
C ALA A 160 18.41 -11.62 -1.50
N VAL A 161 18.81 -10.72 -0.59
CA VAL A 161 17.91 -9.70 -0.03
C VAL A 161 17.37 -8.78 -1.13
N ILE A 162 18.25 -8.26 -1.98
CA ILE A 162 17.85 -7.37 -3.10
C ILE A 162 16.88 -8.08 -4.03
N ARG A 163 17.15 -9.35 -4.36
CA ARG A 163 16.29 -10.16 -5.21
C ARG A 163 14.93 -10.42 -4.56
N ALA A 164 14.88 -10.77 -3.28
CA ALA A 164 13.62 -10.96 -2.55
C ALA A 164 12.75 -9.69 -2.59
N VAL A 165 13.36 -8.52 -2.41
CA VAL A 165 12.67 -7.22 -2.55
C VAL A 165 12.15 -7.00 -3.97
N GLN A 166 12.98 -7.24 -4.99
CA GLN A 166 12.61 -7.08 -6.40
C GLN A 166 11.46 -8.01 -6.81
N GLU A 167 11.44 -9.23 -6.31
CA GLU A 167 10.34 -10.18 -6.53
C GLU A 167 9.02 -9.64 -5.95
N LYS A 168 9.02 -9.01 -4.76
CA LYS A 168 7.81 -8.38 -4.21
C LYS A 168 7.40 -7.11 -4.97
N LEU A 169 8.36 -6.32 -5.43
CA LEU A 169 8.09 -5.14 -6.28
C LEU A 169 7.41 -5.54 -7.58
N ALA A 170 7.83 -6.64 -8.20
CA ALA A 170 7.19 -7.14 -9.41
C ALA A 170 5.71 -7.48 -9.17
N ALA A 171 5.39 -8.07 -8.02
CA ALA A 171 4.00 -8.37 -7.61
C ALA A 171 3.14 -7.12 -7.40
N LEU A 172 3.73 -5.94 -7.13
CA LEU A 172 2.99 -4.68 -7.07
C LEU A 172 2.45 -4.23 -8.42
N THR A 173 3.03 -4.70 -9.53
CA THR A 173 2.54 -4.36 -10.87
C THR A 173 1.13 -4.92 -11.10
N GLU A 174 0.79 -6.04 -10.47
CA GLU A 174 -0.55 -6.63 -10.53
C GLU A 174 -1.59 -5.76 -9.81
N LEU A 175 -1.20 -5.12 -8.69
CA LEU A 175 -2.03 -4.16 -7.96
C LEU A 175 -2.34 -2.89 -8.76
N ALA A 176 -1.47 -2.48 -9.69
CA ALA A 176 -1.71 -1.31 -10.53
C ALA A 176 -2.95 -1.47 -11.42
N ALA A 177 -3.25 -2.69 -11.87
CA ALA A 177 -4.46 -2.97 -12.63
C ALA A 177 -5.75 -2.81 -11.79
N GLU A 178 -5.68 -3.07 -10.47
CA GLU A 178 -6.83 -2.85 -9.56
C GLU A 178 -7.15 -1.36 -9.35
N LEU A 179 -6.17 -0.48 -9.57
CA LEU A 179 -6.34 0.97 -9.46
C LEU A 179 -6.95 1.60 -10.72
N GLU A 180 -6.85 0.95 -11.87
CA GLU A 180 -7.30 1.50 -13.16
C GLU A 180 -8.79 1.92 -13.16
N PRO A 181 -9.74 1.15 -12.58
CA PRO A 181 -11.14 1.55 -12.45
C PRO A 181 -11.35 2.81 -11.59
N LEU A 182 -10.43 3.15 -10.69
CA LEU A 182 -10.53 4.33 -9.83
C LEU A 182 -10.08 5.62 -10.51
N THR A 183 -9.46 5.54 -11.69
CA THR A 183 -8.98 6.71 -12.43
C THR A 183 -10.05 7.30 -13.35
N ALA A 184 -11.13 6.58 -13.60
CA ALA A 184 -12.27 7.08 -14.37
C ALA A 184 -13.19 7.93 -13.48
N PRO A 185 -13.65 9.11 -13.95
CA PRO A 185 -14.60 9.92 -13.19
C PRO A 185 -15.92 9.17 -12.99
N ALA A 186 -16.33 9.01 -11.74
CA ALA A 186 -17.54 8.29 -11.34
C ALA A 186 -18.85 8.92 -11.87
N VAL A 187 -18.82 10.21 -12.18
CA VAL A 187 -19.95 10.95 -12.73
C VAL A 187 -19.42 11.83 -13.86
N GLN A 188 -19.90 11.61 -15.08
CA GLN A 188 -19.71 12.56 -16.17
C GLN A 188 -20.83 13.60 -16.07
N LEU A 189 -20.46 14.85 -15.79
CA LEU A 189 -21.39 15.98 -15.90
C LEU A 189 -21.54 16.29 -17.39
N SER A 190 -22.65 15.89 -17.99
CA SER A 190 -23.07 16.25 -19.36
C SER A 190 -23.84 17.55 -19.37
#